data_AF-A0A177F1F1-F1
#
_entry.id   AF-A0A177F1F1-F1
#
_cell.length_a   1.000
_cell.length_b   1.000
_cell.length_c   1.000
_cell.angle_alpha   90.00
_cell.angle_beta   90.00
_cell.angle_gamma   90.00
#
_symmetry.space_group_name_H-M   'P 1'
#
loop_
_entity.id
_entity.type
_entity.pdbx_description
1 polymer ?
#
loop_
_entity_poly.entity_id
_entity_poly.type
_entity_poly.pdbx_seq_one_letter_code
_entity_poly.pdbx_strand_id
1 'polypeptide(L)'
;MPRFPDSGILVEAEAFNEYGGWTLDSQFDFEMGSPYLLAHGNGRPVADATTVILVEDAGEYNTWVRAKDWVPSHHPGRFTVSVNGKVLDTEFGANDQDWTWQPGGRIRLPVGETRLALHDLTGFCGRCDAIFFSRDNLPPPQVVDEAARAWRKRFRGLPDQPVDAGSFDVVVVGGGVPGATAALVAARLGDRVALVHDRPYLGGNASLEIGLRPRGVTGPVVDEVSERTPEGDLKAKQLLDAEPNATVFLEHNVYNTVTVNSSIISLDAREARTGKEIRISAPVFIDCSGKAILGLLSGGETLFGQESKSEYGESLAPATRDNMHHGNTVFFRTRMAESPVSFPPVPWATEVAKDYSNLGGQLQKAGIENAPGPAVTPPGYVPDPTVPCRMTKPLTHYWEYGQWLNPYTQAEKIRDHLLRAIYGTFSNVKTLDPDNYANLEFDWVAFVAAQGEFRRYRGDYILTETDIRSQREFPDAVVQNGGAFCLHYPGNEKYDFRLKYWTWDERDGKPYYVPFRCLYSADISNLMMAGKHISVTHVAGSNTKFMGNGGQHAIATASAAHLCKKYNTTPRGVYKNHLVELQAIAAAVTKTNFYHSQTWAKL
;
A
#
# COMPACT_ATOMS: atom_id res chain seq x y z
N MET A 1 23.47 12.14 -24.60
CA MET A 1 23.00 11.47 -23.38
C MET A 1 24.05 11.68 -22.29
N PRO A 2 23.66 11.87 -21.01
CA PRO A 2 24.64 11.94 -19.93
C PRO A 2 25.46 10.64 -19.90
N ARG A 3 26.77 10.76 -19.70
CA ARG A 3 27.68 9.62 -19.62
C ARG A 3 27.68 9.11 -18.18
N PHE A 4 27.09 7.94 -17.95
CA PHE A 4 27.14 7.27 -16.65
C PHE A 4 28.44 6.48 -16.48
N PRO A 5 28.84 6.12 -15.25
CA PRO A 5 29.98 5.23 -15.03
C PRO A 5 29.82 3.93 -15.81
N ASP A 6 30.89 3.48 -16.45
CA ASP A 6 30.90 2.28 -17.30
C ASP A 6 31.59 1.09 -16.62
N SER A 7 32.27 1.32 -15.49
CA SER A 7 32.99 0.29 -14.76
C SER A 7 32.86 0.44 -13.24
N GLY A 8 32.63 -0.67 -12.56
CA GLY A 8 32.39 -0.71 -11.12
C GLY A 8 31.59 -1.92 -10.66
N ILE A 9 31.23 -1.93 -9.39
CA ILE A 9 30.43 -2.97 -8.74
C ILE A 9 29.24 -2.29 -8.09
N LEU A 10 28.02 -2.62 -8.54
CA LEU A 10 26.77 -2.15 -7.96
C LEU A 10 26.19 -3.21 -7.03
N VAL A 11 25.94 -2.81 -5.80
CA VAL A 11 25.32 -3.64 -4.76
C VAL A 11 24.02 -2.95 -4.36
N GLU A 12 22.90 -3.47 -4.85
CA GLU A 12 21.57 -2.98 -4.51
C GLU A 12 21.16 -3.47 -3.11
N ALA A 13 20.23 -2.76 -2.47
CA ALA A 13 19.66 -3.10 -1.17
C ALA A 13 19.19 -4.55 -1.08
N GLU A 14 18.46 -5.03 -2.10
CA GLU A 14 17.94 -6.39 -2.13
C GLU A 14 19.01 -7.46 -2.31
N ALA A 15 20.24 -7.09 -2.73
CA ALA A 15 21.36 -8.02 -2.88
C ALA A 15 22.01 -8.39 -1.54
N PHE A 16 21.56 -7.81 -0.43
CA PHE A 16 22.03 -8.22 0.89
C PHE A 16 21.49 -9.61 1.26
N ASN A 17 22.38 -10.52 1.68
CA ASN A 17 21.98 -11.89 2.04
C ASN A 17 21.26 -11.95 3.39
N GLU A 18 21.70 -11.14 4.36
CA GLU A 18 21.12 -11.06 5.69
C GLU A 18 20.73 -9.61 5.96
N TYR A 19 19.45 -9.35 6.25
CA TYR A 19 19.04 -7.99 6.60
C TYR A 19 19.25 -7.65 8.08
N GLY A 20 19.59 -8.63 8.93
CA GLY A 20 19.68 -8.42 10.37
C GLY A 20 18.33 -7.94 10.90
N GLY A 21 18.26 -6.70 11.40
CA GLY A 21 17.00 -6.04 11.76
C GLY A 21 16.53 -4.96 10.76
N TRP A 22 17.19 -4.81 9.62
CA TRP A 22 16.73 -3.97 8.52
C TRP A 22 15.55 -4.64 7.79
N THR A 23 14.71 -3.83 7.17
CA THR A 23 13.58 -4.29 6.37
C THR A 23 13.75 -3.83 4.93
N LEU A 24 13.52 -4.72 3.96
CA LEU A 24 13.45 -4.33 2.55
C LEU A 24 12.10 -3.66 2.28
N ASP A 25 12.12 -2.38 1.95
CA ASP A 25 10.94 -1.59 1.62
C ASP A 25 10.84 -1.39 0.09
N SER A 26 9.75 -1.87 -0.50
CA SER A 26 9.44 -1.76 -1.92
C SER A 26 8.27 -0.83 -2.22
N GLN A 27 7.68 -0.18 -1.21
CA GLN A 27 6.44 0.58 -1.36
C GLN A 27 6.53 1.75 -2.34
N PHE A 28 7.73 2.32 -2.47
CA PHE A 28 7.99 3.54 -3.23
C PHE A 28 8.83 3.29 -4.48
N ASP A 29 8.91 2.04 -4.95
CA ASP A 29 9.72 1.65 -6.11
C ASP A 29 9.44 2.49 -7.37
N PHE A 30 8.20 2.96 -7.55
CA PHE A 30 7.84 3.92 -8.61
C PHE A 30 8.46 5.30 -8.46
N GLU A 31 8.53 5.82 -7.23
CA GLU A 31 9.14 7.12 -6.92
C GLU A 31 10.68 7.01 -6.94
N MET A 32 11.19 5.84 -6.52
CA MET A 32 12.60 5.61 -6.18
C MET A 32 13.43 4.93 -7.26
N GLY A 33 12.78 4.16 -8.11
CA GLY A 33 13.39 3.31 -9.13
C GLY A 33 13.83 1.93 -8.65
N SER A 34 13.87 1.73 -7.33
CA SER A 34 14.36 0.53 -6.64
C SER A 34 13.80 0.44 -5.22
N PRO A 35 13.78 -0.76 -4.61
CA PRO A 35 13.56 -0.92 -3.18
C PRO A 35 14.79 -0.49 -2.37
N TYR A 36 14.64 -0.34 -1.05
CA TYR A 36 15.76 0.03 -0.17
C TYR A 36 15.68 -0.69 1.18
N LEU A 37 16.82 -0.79 1.88
CA LEU A 37 16.86 -1.25 3.26
C LEU A 37 16.53 -0.10 4.23
N LEU A 38 15.63 -0.38 5.18
CA LEU A 38 15.13 0.52 6.20
C LEU A 38 15.43 -0.02 7.61
N ALA A 39 16.18 0.74 8.41
CA ALA A 39 16.46 0.42 9.81
C ALA A 39 15.32 0.87 10.74
N HIS A 40 14.24 0.08 10.79
CA HIS A 40 13.01 0.41 11.53
C HIS A 40 13.03 -0.05 13.00
N GLY A 41 14.00 0.46 13.76
CA GLY A 41 14.27 0.01 15.14
C GLY A 41 13.46 0.69 16.25
N ASN A 42 12.63 1.68 15.92
CA ASN A 42 11.79 2.45 16.85
C ASN A 42 12.57 3.05 18.04
N GLY A 43 13.75 3.62 17.74
CA GLY A 43 14.64 4.25 18.72
C GLY A 43 15.66 3.32 19.37
N ARG A 44 15.79 2.09 18.86
CA ARG A 44 16.89 1.18 19.18
C ARG A 44 17.61 0.79 17.89
N PRO A 45 18.93 0.93 17.80
CA PRO A 45 19.67 0.46 16.64
C PRO A 45 19.35 -1.00 16.30
N VAL A 46 19.09 -1.27 15.02
CA VAL A 46 18.84 -2.64 14.55
C VAL A 46 20.13 -3.41 14.30
N ALA A 47 20.06 -4.73 14.31
CA ALA A 47 21.19 -5.57 13.94
C ALA A 47 21.61 -5.33 12.47
N ASP A 48 22.91 -5.40 12.20
CA ASP A 48 23.49 -5.09 10.90
C ASP A 48 22.89 -5.91 9.75
N ALA A 49 22.66 -5.26 8.60
CA ALA A 49 22.47 -5.96 7.35
C ALA A 49 23.84 -6.29 6.75
N THR A 50 24.04 -7.52 6.27
CA THR A 50 25.35 -7.98 5.80
C THR A 50 25.25 -8.78 4.50
N THR A 51 26.30 -8.70 3.70
CA THR A 51 26.42 -9.45 2.43
C THR A 51 27.88 -9.67 2.07
N VAL A 52 28.13 -10.57 1.14
CA VAL A 52 29.45 -10.82 0.58
C VAL A 52 29.37 -10.64 -0.93
N ILE A 53 30.23 -9.78 -1.46
CA ILE A 53 30.39 -9.57 -2.90
C ILE A 53 31.68 -10.21 -3.39
N LEU A 54 31.68 -10.65 -4.64
CA LEU A 54 32.88 -11.12 -5.32
C LEU A 54 33.52 -9.95 -6.09
N VAL A 55 34.78 -9.67 -5.80
CA VAL A 55 35.58 -8.67 -6.51
C VAL A 55 36.50 -9.40 -7.49
N GLU A 56 36.30 -9.17 -8.78
CA GLU A 56 37.09 -9.82 -9.85
C GLU A 56 38.43 -9.12 -10.08
N ASP A 57 38.45 -7.78 -9.99
CA ASP A 57 39.62 -6.95 -10.24
C ASP A 57 40.04 -6.19 -8.99
N ALA A 58 41.25 -6.47 -8.47
CA ALA A 58 41.77 -5.69 -7.35
C ALA A 58 42.05 -4.23 -7.73
N GLY A 59 41.91 -3.32 -6.78
CA GLY A 59 42.42 -1.96 -6.90
C GLY A 59 41.63 -0.93 -6.10
N GLU A 60 41.88 0.35 -6.40
CA GLU A 60 41.19 1.48 -5.77
C GLU A 60 39.85 1.73 -6.45
N TYR A 61 38.83 1.99 -5.62
CA TYR A 61 37.47 2.32 -6.02
C TYR A 61 37.00 3.58 -5.29
N ASN A 62 36.26 4.44 -5.98
CA ASN A 62 35.45 5.48 -5.36
C ASN A 62 34.16 4.83 -4.84
N THR A 63 33.86 4.98 -3.56
CA THR A 63 32.64 4.43 -2.96
C THR A 63 31.53 5.47 -3.01
N TRP A 64 30.35 5.06 -3.45
CA TRP A 64 29.13 5.85 -3.41
C TRP A 64 28.04 5.06 -2.70
N VAL A 65 27.26 5.71 -1.85
CA VAL A 65 26.11 5.09 -1.16
C VAL A 65 24.88 5.92 -1.43
N ARG A 66 23.85 5.33 -2.03
CA ARG A 66 22.56 6.00 -2.23
C ARG A 66 21.76 5.91 -0.95
N ALA A 67 21.54 7.05 -0.31
CA ALA A 67 20.88 7.16 0.98
C ALA A 67 20.02 8.43 1.02
N LYS A 68 19.11 8.47 1.98
CA LYS A 68 18.23 9.62 2.23
C LYS A 68 18.39 10.12 3.64
N ASP A 69 18.49 11.43 3.78
CA ASP A 69 18.26 12.12 5.02
C ASP A 69 16.78 12.51 5.12
N TRP A 70 16.01 11.70 5.83
CA TRP A 70 14.55 11.83 5.84
C TRP A 70 14.02 12.92 6.78
N VAL A 71 14.87 13.41 7.70
CA VAL A 71 14.60 14.63 8.46
C VAL A 71 15.87 15.49 8.50
N PRO A 72 16.15 16.26 7.44
CA PRO A 72 17.36 17.08 7.28
C PRO A 72 17.76 17.87 8.53
N SER A 73 16.82 18.49 9.24
CA SER A 73 17.15 19.34 10.39
C SER A 73 17.81 18.62 11.58
N HIS A 74 17.73 17.28 11.65
CA HIS A 74 18.20 16.51 12.81
C HIS A 74 18.88 15.18 12.46
N HIS A 75 18.80 14.75 11.20
CA HIS A 75 19.42 13.53 10.70
C HIS A 75 19.12 12.30 11.57
N PRO A 76 17.87 11.88 11.81
CA PRO A 76 17.60 10.75 12.68
C PRO A 76 17.92 9.39 12.03
N GLY A 77 17.96 9.28 10.71
CA GLY A 77 18.18 8.01 9.99
C GLY A 77 19.64 7.75 9.61
N ARG A 78 20.57 7.83 10.57
CA ARG A 78 22.01 7.71 10.28
C ARG A 78 22.51 6.29 10.39
N PHE A 79 23.46 5.95 9.55
CA PHE A 79 24.10 4.65 9.52
C PHE A 79 25.52 4.74 8.98
N THR A 80 26.32 3.70 9.21
CA THR A 80 27.64 3.56 8.58
C THR A 80 27.68 2.34 7.68
N VAL A 81 28.63 2.33 6.75
CA VAL A 81 28.96 1.17 5.93
C VAL A 81 30.34 0.68 6.33
N SER A 82 30.50 -0.63 6.49
CA SER A 82 31.81 -1.25 6.64
C SER A 82 32.13 -2.19 5.49
N VAL A 83 33.41 -2.26 5.14
CA VAL A 83 33.97 -3.09 4.08
C VAL A 83 35.11 -3.91 4.68
N ASN A 84 34.98 -5.24 4.70
CA ASN A 84 35.89 -6.15 5.40
C ASN A 84 36.15 -5.75 6.87
N GLY A 85 35.10 -5.28 7.55
CA GLY A 85 35.15 -4.81 8.94
C GLY A 85 35.74 -3.41 9.13
N LYS A 86 36.28 -2.77 8.08
CA LYS A 86 36.71 -1.38 8.13
C LYS A 86 35.51 -0.47 7.84
N VAL A 87 35.13 0.36 8.81
CA VAL A 87 34.08 1.38 8.66
C VAL A 87 34.58 2.49 7.73
N LEU A 88 33.72 2.93 6.80
CA LEU A 88 34.00 4.09 5.97
C LEU A 88 33.95 5.38 6.80
N ASP A 89 34.74 6.39 6.43
CA ASP A 89 34.83 7.64 7.19
C ASP A 89 33.53 8.46 7.13
N THR A 90 32.67 8.22 6.13
CA THR A 90 31.38 8.89 5.96
C THR A 90 30.28 8.23 6.79
N GLU A 91 29.59 9.03 7.59
CA GLU A 91 28.28 8.69 8.15
C GLU A 91 27.19 9.07 7.13
N PHE A 92 26.32 8.13 6.79
CA PHE A 92 25.31 8.29 5.76
C PHE A 92 23.94 8.64 6.34
N GLY A 93 23.09 9.30 5.54
CA GLY A 93 21.76 9.74 5.98
C GLY A 93 21.78 11.01 6.83
N ALA A 94 22.86 11.79 6.76
CA ALA A 94 23.07 13.04 7.50
C ALA A 94 23.69 14.12 6.59
N ASN A 95 22.98 14.49 5.52
CA ASN A 95 23.53 15.35 4.47
C ASN A 95 22.53 16.39 3.94
N ASP A 96 21.41 16.59 4.62
CA ASP A 96 20.36 17.56 4.27
C ASP A 96 19.68 17.33 2.91
N GLN A 97 19.89 16.16 2.30
CA GLN A 97 19.36 15.83 0.99
C GLN A 97 18.33 14.69 1.07
N ASP A 98 17.37 14.75 0.15
CA ASP A 98 16.55 13.59 -0.17
C ASP A 98 17.45 12.46 -0.73
N TRP A 99 16.87 11.44 -1.34
CA TRP A 99 17.62 10.36 -1.97
C TRP A 99 18.74 10.85 -2.89
N THR A 100 19.98 10.54 -2.55
CA THR A 100 21.18 11.03 -3.25
C THR A 100 22.35 10.06 -3.13
N TRP A 101 23.23 10.04 -4.12
CA TRP A 101 24.50 9.32 -4.04
C TRP A 101 25.51 10.10 -3.21
N GLN A 102 25.79 9.61 -2.00
CA GLN A 102 26.72 10.20 -1.05
C GLN A 102 28.13 9.62 -1.24
N PRO A 103 29.19 10.44 -1.28
CA PRO A 103 30.55 9.93 -1.39
C PRO A 103 30.99 9.23 -0.09
N GLY A 104 31.44 7.98 -0.21
CA GLY A 104 31.97 7.16 0.89
C GLY A 104 33.50 7.12 0.96
N GLY A 105 34.18 7.99 0.21
CA GLY A 105 35.64 8.02 0.11
C GLY A 105 36.20 7.00 -0.90
N ARG A 106 37.49 6.66 -0.74
CA ARG A 106 38.18 5.67 -1.58
C ARG A 106 38.57 4.46 -0.77
N ILE A 107 38.45 3.29 -1.38
CA ILE A 107 38.84 2.04 -0.75
C ILE A 107 39.55 1.12 -1.74
N ARG A 108 40.55 0.40 -1.21
CA ARG A 108 41.20 -0.68 -1.94
C ARG A 108 40.43 -1.98 -1.73
N LEU A 109 39.94 -2.56 -2.81
CA LEU A 109 39.32 -3.89 -2.80
C LEU A 109 40.33 -4.93 -3.32
N PRO A 110 40.58 -6.04 -2.58
CA PRO A 110 41.34 -7.18 -3.09
C PRO A 110 40.46 -8.05 -4.01
N VAL A 111 41.09 -8.90 -4.84
CA VAL A 111 40.36 -9.96 -5.56
C VAL A 111 39.81 -10.96 -4.55
N GLY A 112 38.59 -11.44 -4.79
CA GLY A 112 37.92 -12.45 -3.96
C GLY A 112 36.75 -11.87 -3.19
N GLU A 113 36.41 -12.54 -2.08
CA GLU A 113 35.26 -12.16 -1.26
C GLU A 113 35.52 -10.85 -0.50
N THR A 114 34.55 -9.96 -0.54
CA THR A 114 34.51 -8.73 0.25
C THR A 114 33.20 -8.67 1.02
N ARG A 115 33.31 -8.60 2.35
CA ARG A 115 32.14 -8.48 3.23
C ARG A 115 31.72 -7.03 3.36
N LEU A 116 30.44 -6.78 3.20
CA LEU A 116 29.80 -5.48 3.43
C LEU A 116 28.85 -5.57 4.64
N ALA A 117 28.75 -4.49 5.40
CA ALA A 117 27.72 -4.37 6.43
C ALA A 117 27.16 -2.94 6.52
N LEU A 118 25.85 -2.83 6.71
CA LEU A 118 25.16 -1.60 7.11
C LEU A 118 24.92 -1.63 8.61
N HIS A 119 25.44 -0.63 9.31
CA HIS A 119 25.31 -0.51 10.76
C HIS A 119 24.44 0.70 11.11
N ASP A 120 23.26 0.46 11.67
CA ASP A 120 22.35 1.50 12.15
C ASP A 120 22.90 2.17 13.41
N LEU A 121 22.87 3.51 13.45
CA LEU A 121 23.40 4.27 14.58
C LEU A 121 22.32 4.74 15.55
N THR A 122 21.05 4.76 15.15
CA THR A 122 20.01 5.52 15.87
C THR A 122 18.75 4.73 16.16
N GLY A 123 18.41 3.74 15.35
CA GLY A 123 17.12 3.07 15.43
C GLY A 123 15.96 3.82 14.79
N PHE A 124 16.22 4.90 14.03
CA PHE A 124 15.18 5.76 13.44
C PHE A 124 15.25 5.83 11.92
N CYS A 125 14.95 4.72 11.26
CA CYS A 125 14.72 4.65 9.82
C CYS A 125 15.94 5.07 9.00
N GLY A 126 17.14 4.57 9.32
CA GLY A 126 18.27 4.63 8.38
C GLY A 126 17.90 4.02 7.03
N ARG A 127 18.31 4.65 5.93
CA ARG A 127 17.86 4.30 4.56
C ARG A 127 19.05 4.10 3.63
N CYS A 128 19.21 2.89 3.11
CA CYS A 128 20.23 2.57 2.10
C CYS A 128 19.58 1.88 0.90
N ASP A 129 19.67 2.50 -0.27
CA ASP A 129 19.19 1.94 -1.54
C ASP A 129 20.26 1.11 -2.23
N ALA A 130 21.49 1.62 -2.31
CA ALA A 130 22.55 0.95 -3.04
C ALA A 130 23.94 1.42 -2.62
N ILE A 131 24.95 0.57 -2.85
CA ILE A 131 26.37 0.88 -2.73
C ILE A 131 27.00 0.66 -4.11
N PHE A 132 27.75 1.64 -4.61
CA PHE A 132 28.47 1.54 -5.87
C PHE A 132 29.97 1.79 -5.67
N PHE A 133 30.77 0.78 -5.98
CA PHE A 133 32.22 0.89 -6.05
C PHE A 133 32.62 1.22 -7.49
N SER A 134 32.89 2.48 -7.76
CA SER A 134 33.22 3.01 -9.09
C SER A 134 34.72 2.99 -9.36
N ARG A 135 35.13 2.59 -10.57
CA ARG A 135 36.49 2.85 -11.08
C ARG A 135 36.60 4.25 -11.72
N ASP A 136 35.45 4.79 -12.13
CA ASP A 136 35.35 6.11 -12.72
C ASP A 136 35.26 7.20 -11.62
N ASN A 137 35.67 8.42 -11.97
CA ASN A 137 35.47 9.60 -11.11
C ASN A 137 34.09 10.27 -11.32
N LEU A 138 33.21 9.67 -12.11
CA LEU A 138 31.85 10.16 -12.34
C LEU A 138 30.91 9.62 -11.25
N PRO A 139 29.97 10.44 -10.75
CA PRO A 139 28.93 9.95 -9.85
C PRO A 139 27.95 9.04 -10.61
N PRO A 140 27.30 8.09 -9.92
CA PRO A 140 26.21 7.31 -10.50
C PRO A 140 25.01 8.18 -10.92
N PRO A 141 24.11 7.68 -11.78
CA PRO A 141 22.91 8.41 -12.18
C PRO A 141 22.02 8.73 -10.97
N GLN A 142 21.67 10.01 -10.84
CA GLN A 142 20.81 10.51 -9.77
C GLN A 142 19.31 10.46 -10.14
N VAL A 143 19.00 10.54 -11.44
CA VAL A 143 17.64 10.53 -11.96
C VAL A 143 17.03 9.13 -11.92
N VAL A 144 15.70 9.07 -11.78
CA VAL A 144 14.92 7.82 -11.81
C VAL A 144 14.22 7.73 -13.16
N ASP A 145 14.95 7.31 -14.20
CA ASP A 145 14.45 7.18 -15.56
C ASP A 145 14.87 5.84 -16.21
N GLU A 146 14.47 5.64 -17.46
CA GLU A 146 14.79 4.41 -18.21
C GLU A 146 16.30 4.22 -18.42
N ALA A 147 17.06 5.31 -18.57
CA ALA A 147 18.50 5.24 -18.77
C ALA A 147 19.22 4.81 -17.49
N ALA A 148 18.83 5.36 -16.34
CA ALA A 148 19.32 4.94 -15.03
C ALA A 148 18.93 3.49 -14.72
N ARG A 149 17.72 3.05 -15.10
CA ARG A 149 17.29 1.65 -14.98
C ARG A 149 18.13 0.72 -15.85
N ALA A 150 18.35 1.05 -17.12
CA ALA A 150 19.22 0.27 -18.01
C ALA A 150 20.65 0.17 -17.46
N TRP A 151 21.17 1.25 -16.88
CA TRP A 151 22.47 1.27 -16.21
C TRP A 151 22.53 0.29 -15.03
N ARG A 152 21.51 0.29 -14.15
CA ARG A 152 21.41 -0.67 -13.04
C ARG A 152 21.32 -2.12 -13.53
N LYS A 153 20.47 -2.39 -14.54
CA LYS A 153 20.29 -3.72 -15.14
C LYS A 153 21.59 -4.28 -15.71
N ARG A 154 22.37 -3.45 -16.42
CA ARG A 154 23.68 -3.82 -16.97
C ARG A 154 24.65 -4.31 -15.90
N PHE A 155 24.79 -3.56 -14.79
CA PHE A 155 25.70 -3.96 -13.70
C PHE A 155 25.26 -5.23 -12.96
N ARG A 156 23.98 -5.57 -13.04
CA ARG A 156 23.41 -6.77 -12.41
C ARG A 156 23.28 -7.97 -13.36
N GLY A 157 23.66 -7.81 -14.63
CA GLY A 157 23.48 -8.84 -15.65
C GLY A 157 22.01 -9.22 -15.89
N LEU A 158 21.08 -8.28 -15.66
CA LEU A 158 19.65 -8.51 -15.87
C LEU A 158 19.28 -8.37 -17.36
N PRO A 159 18.32 -9.17 -17.88
CA PRO A 159 17.89 -9.08 -19.27
C PRO A 159 17.31 -7.69 -19.62
N ASP A 160 17.59 -7.17 -20.81
CA ASP A 160 17.06 -5.86 -21.25
C ASP A 160 15.54 -5.83 -21.37
N GLN A 161 14.93 -6.97 -21.71
CA GLN A 161 13.49 -7.13 -21.85
C GLN A 161 12.93 -8.05 -20.75
N PRO A 162 11.67 -7.86 -20.33
CA PRO A 162 11.03 -8.74 -19.38
C PRO A 162 10.98 -10.19 -19.88
N VAL A 163 11.19 -11.14 -18.99
CA VAL A 163 11.11 -12.58 -19.27
C VAL A 163 9.64 -13.00 -19.34
N ASP A 164 9.26 -13.76 -20.36
CA ASP A 164 7.89 -14.29 -20.46
C ASP A 164 7.60 -15.24 -19.27
N ALA A 165 6.63 -14.87 -18.44
CA ALA A 165 6.15 -15.67 -17.30
C ALA A 165 4.85 -16.42 -17.62
N GLY A 166 4.42 -16.41 -18.88
CA GLY A 166 3.33 -17.23 -19.39
C GLY A 166 2.04 -16.48 -19.63
N SER A 167 1.08 -17.24 -20.15
CA SER A 167 -0.28 -16.78 -20.44
C SER A 167 -1.29 -17.41 -19.49
N PHE A 168 -2.24 -16.60 -19.05
CA PHE A 168 -3.29 -16.95 -18.12
C PHE A 168 -4.65 -16.62 -18.71
N ASP A 169 -5.71 -17.19 -18.14
CA ASP A 169 -7.08 -16.84 -18.50
C ASP A 169 -7.47 -15.49 -17.88
N VAL A 170 -7.01 -15.26 -16.64
CA VAL A 170 -7.28 -14.04 -15.88
C VAL A 170 -6.02 -13.59 -15.16
N VAL A 171 -5.72 -12.30 -15.21
CA VAL A 171 -4.68 -11.68 -14.39
C VAL A 171 -5.33 -10.73 -13.37
N VAL A 172 -5.04 -10.95 -12.10
CA VAL A 172 -5.48 -10.11 -10.99
C VAL A 172 -4.29 -9.33 -10.46
N VAL A 173 -4.41 -8.00 -10.36
CA VAL A 173 -3.35 -7.13 -9.85
C VAL A 173 -3.72 -6.56 -8.50
N GLY A 174 -2.93 -6.83 -7.46
CA GLY A 174 -3.12 -6.37 -6.09
C GLY A 174 -3.70 -7.44 -5.17
N GLY A 175 -2.88 -7.95 -4.25
CA GLY A 175 -3.23 -9.02 -3.31
C GLY A 175 -4.01 -8.59 -2.07
N GLY A 176 -4.81 -7.51 -2.13
CA GLY A 176 -5.72 -7.14 -1.05
C GLY A 176 -6.81 -8.18 -0.80
N VAL A 177 -7.65 -8.03 0.23
CA VAL A 177 -8.84 -8.90 0.41
C VAL A 177 -9.67 -9.02 -0.88
N PRO A 178 -9.93 -7.93 -1.65
CA PRO A 178 -10.57 -8.04 -2.96
C PRO A 178 -9.80 -8.92 -3.95
N GLY A 179 -8.49 -8.69 -4.14
CA GLY A 179 -7.74 -9.42 -5.16
C GLY A 179 -7.47 -10.89 -4.82
N ALA A 180 -7.21 -11.19 -3.54
CA ALA A 180 -7.14 -12.58 -3.07
C ALA A 180 -8.48 -13.29 -3.28
N THR A 181 -9.61 -12.61 -3.02
CA THR A 181 -10.95 -13.15 -3.30
C THR A 181 -11.17 -13.36 -4.80
N ALA A 182 -10.82 -12.38 -5.65
CA ALA A 182 -10.98 -12.49 -7.10
C ALA A 182 -10.18 -13.67 -7.65
N ALA A 183 -8.93 -13.81 -7.23
CA ALA A 183 -8.06 -14.90 -7.68
C ALA A 183 -8.58 -16.27 -7.24
N LEU A 184 -9.02 -16.39 -5.98
CA LEU A 184 -9.56 -17.65 -5.45
C LEU A 184 -10.85 -18.05 -6.16
N VAL A 185 -11.77 -17.11 -6.38
CA VAL A 185 -13.04 -17.37 -7.07
C VAL A 185 -12.79 -17.78 -8.53
N ALA A 186 -11.96 -17.04 -9.27
CA ALA A 186 -11.66 -17.38 -10.66
C ALA A 186 -10.98 -18.76 -10.77
N ALA A 187 -10.04 -19.08 -9.87
CA ALA A 187 -9.38 -20.40 -9.84
C ALA A 187 -10.38 -21.53 -9.58
N ARG A 188 -11.32 -21.34 -8.62
CA ARG A 188 -12.37 -22.31 -8.28
C ARG A 188 -13.44 -22.45 -9.38
N LEU A 189 -13.65 -21.43 -10.21
CA LEU A 189 -14.46 -21.51 -11.42
C LEU A 189 -13.75 -22.20 -12.58
N GLY A 190 -12.46 -22.56 -12.42
CA GLY A 190 -11.68 -23.32 -13.40
C GLY A 190 -10.82 -22.47 -14.33
N ASP A 191 -10.61 -21.19 -14.02
CA ASP A 191 -9.71 -20.32 -14.77
C ASP A 191 -8.27 -20.45 -14.26
N ARG A 192 -7.31 -20.44 -15.19
CA ARG A 192 -5.88 -20.29 -14.86
C ARG A 192 -5.62 -18.83 -14.50
N VAL A 193 -5.30 -18.56 -13.26
CA VAL A 193 -5.19 -17.20 -12.71
C VAL A 193 -3.77 -16.87 -12.30
N ALA A 194 -3.29 -15.70 -12.68
CA ALA A 194 -2.13 -15.07 -12.06
C ALA A 194 -2.59 -13.97 -11.09
N LEU A 195 -2.18 -14.05 -9.82
CA LEU A 195 -2.28 -12.96 -8.86
C LEU A 195 -0.91 -12.28 -8.74
N VAL A 196 -0.83 -11.00 -9.12
CA VAL A 196 0.40 -10.19 -9.04
C VAL A 196 0.27 -9.19 -7.88
N HIS A 197 1.13 -9.30 -6.88
CA HIS A 197 1.11 -8.44 -5.69
C HIS A 197 2.49 -7.83 -5.40
N ASP A 198 2.52 -6.54 -5.08
CA ASP A 198 3.71 -5.73 -4.83
C ASP A 198 4.45 -6.03 -3.51
N ARG A 199 3.84 -6.77 -2.59
CA ARG A 199 4.34 -7.01 -1.23
C ARG A 199 4.39 -8.49 -0.85
N PRO A 200 5.13 -8.86 0.23
CA PRO A 200 5.26 -10.25 0.65
C PRO A 200 4.00 -10.85 1.30
N TYR A 201 3.07 -10.02 1.81
CA TYR A 201 1.86 -10.51 2.49
C TYR A 201 0.57 -10.11 1.76
N LEU A 202 -0.30 -11.09 1.52
CA LEU A 202 -1.66 -10.84 1.04
C LEU A 202 -2.52 -10.17 2.11
N GLY A 203 -3.59 -9.51 1.69
CA GLY A 203 -4.57 -8.84 2.55
C GLY A 203 -4.61 -7.32 2.43
N GLY A 204 -3.62 -6.68 1.80
CA GLY A 204 -3.61 -5.22 1.67
C GLY A 204 -3.58 -4.54 3.05
N ASN A 205 -4.51 -3.64 3.33
CA ASN A 205 -4.63 -3.05 4.68
C ASN A 205 -4.96 -4.10 5.77
N ALA A 206 -5.47 -5.28 5.42
CA ALA A 206 -5.67 -6.39 6.36
C ALA A 206 -4.46 -7.34 6.50
N SER A 207 -3.39 -7.12 5.72
CA SER A 207 -2.15 -7.92 5.83
C SER A 207 -1.52 -7.81 7.22
N LEU A 208 -0.62 -8.73 7.55
CA LEU A 208 0.13 -8.71 8.80
C LEU A 208 0.93 -7.41 9.01
N GLU A 209 1.34 -6.76 7.93
CA GLU A 209 2.12 -5.51 7.92
C GLU A 209 1.31 -4.28 8.40
N ILE A 210 -0.02 -4.36 8.42
CA ILE A 210 -0.91 -3.23 8.75
C ILE A 210 -1.98 -3.64 9.76
N GLY A 211 -2.67 -4.75 9.54
CA GLY A 211 -3.52 -5.39 10.54
C GLY A 211 -4.95 -4.87 10.68
N LEU A 212 -5.54 -4.17 9.70
CA LEU A 212 -6.97 -3.80 9.77
C LEU A 212 -7.88 -5.03 9.68
N ARG A 213 -9.02 -4.95 10.36
CA ARG A 213 -10.14 -5.85 10.11
C ARG A 213 -10.89 -5.51 8.80
N PRO A 214 -11.21 -6.51 7.96
CA PRO A 214 -12.17 -6.34 6.88
C PRO A 214 -13.57 -6.01 7.41
N ARG A 215 -14.11 -4.85 7.01
CA ARG A 215 -15.48 -4.39 7.33
C ARG A 215 -16.33 -4.32 6.06
N GLY A 216 -17.61 -4.02 6.20
CA GLY A 216 -18.60 -4.01 5.11
C GLY A 216 -19.33 -5.35 5.01
N VAL A 217 -20.02 -5.57 3.89
CA VAL A 217 -20.69 -6.84 3.61
C VAL A 217 -19.64 -7.90 3.29
N THR A 218 -19.66 -9.00 4.04
CA THR A 218 -18.85 -10.18 3.73
C THR A 218 -19.75 -11.34 3.33
N GLY A 219 -19.13 -12.48 3.04
CA GLY A 219 -19.81 -13.72 2.70
C GLY A 219 -18.80 -14.86 2.81
N PRO A 220 -19.22 -16.12 2.57
CA PRO A 220 -18.42 -17.30 2.89
C PRO A 220 -16.98 -17.25 2.35
N VAL A 221 -16.80 -16.87 1.09
CA VAL A 221 -15.45 -16.80 0.48
C VAL A 221 -14.62 -15.64 1.04
N VAL A 222 -15.23 -14.48 1.27
CA VAL A 222 -14.53 -13.33 1.86
C VAL A 222 -14.11 -13.62 3.30
N ASP A 223 -14.97 -14.29 4.06
CA ASP A 223 -14.70 -14.72 5.43
C ASP A 223 -13.59 -15.78 5.47
N GLU A 224 -13.61 -16.74 4.53
CA GLU A 224 -12.58 -17.77 4.36
C GLU A 224 -11.20 -17.15 4.05
N VAL A 225 -11.14 -16.24 3.07
CA VAL A 225 -9.92 -15.50 2.71
C VAL A 225 -9.41 -14.63 3.87
N SER A 226 -10.32 -14.05 4.64
CA SER A 226 -10.01 -13.12 5.74
C SER A 226 -9.77 -13.82 7.08
N GLU A 227 -9.93 -15.13 7.16
CA GLU A 227 -9.63 -15.89 8.37
C GLU A 227 -8.13 -15.77 8.68
N ARG A 228 -7.79 -15.59 9.96
CA ARG A 228 -6.40 -15.45 10.40
C ARG A 228 -5.83 -16.75 10.94
N THR A 229 -4.58 -17.02 10.61
CA THR A 229 -3.71 -18.01 11.26
C THR A 229 -3.44 -17.61 12.73
N PRO A 230 -2.96 -18.52 13.59
CA PRO A 230 -2.53 -18.19 14.94
C PRO A 230 -1.49 -17.05 15.00
N GLU A 231 -0.61 -16.98 13.99
CA GLU A 231 0.42 -15.95 13.83
C GLU A 231 -0.16 -14.60 13.38
N GLY A 232 -1.45 -14.58 13.01
CA GLY A 232 -2.20 -13.38 12.68
C GLY A 232 -2.26 -13.05 11.19
N ASP A 233 -1.55 -13.79 10.32
CA ASP A 233 -1.65 -13.59 8.86
C ASP A 233 -2.98 -14.15 8.30
N LEU A 234 -3.45 -13.63 7.17
CA LEU A 234 -4.63 -14.13 6.49
C LEU A 234 -4.38 -15.50 5.85
N LYS A 235 -5.38 -16.39 5.85
CA LYS A 235 -5.32 -17.69 5.15
C LYS A 235 -5.29 -17.57 3.63
N ALA A 236 -5.51 -16.37 3.08
CA ALA A 236 -5.50 -16.07 1.65
C ALA A 236 -4.38 -16.78 0.86
N LYS A 237 -3.13 -16.72 1.32
CA LYS A 237 -1.98 -17.34 0.62
C LYS A 237 -2.06 -18.86 0.64
N GLN A 238 -2.39 -19.45 1.79
CA GLN A 238 -2.55 -20.90 1.94
C GLN A 238 -3.66 -21.45 1.05
N LEU A 239 -4.78 -20.72 0.95
CA LEU A 239 -5.90 -21.07 0.07
C LEU A 239 -5.49 -21.04 -1.39
N LEU A 240 -4.84 -19.97 -1.84
CA LEU A 240 -4.39 -19.85 -3.24
C LEU A 240 -3.33 -20.89 -3.60
N ASP A 241 -2.40 -21.20 -2.69
CA ASP A 241 -1.39 -22.24 -2.91
C ASP A 241 -2.00 -23.65 -3.03
N ALA A 242 -3.17 -23.87 -2.43
CA ALA A 242 -3.89 -25.13 -2.52
C ALA A 242 -4.71 -25.26 -3.83
N GLU A 243 -4.93 -24.17 -4.57
CA GLU A 243 -5.69 -24.19 -5.81
C GLU A 243 -4.76 -24.42 -7.01
N PRO A 244 -4.88 -25.54 -7.76
CA PRO A 244 -3.95 -25.90 -8.83
C PRO A 244 -3.98 -24.93 -10.03
N ASN A 245 -5.04 -24.12 -10.16
CA ASN A 245 -5.19 -23.14 -11.22
C ASN A 245 -4.68 -21.74 -10.84
N ALA A 246 -4.26 -21.52 -9.60
CA ALA A 246 -3.75 -20.24 -9.14
C ALA A 246 -2.21 -20.20 -9.18
N THR A 247 -1.65 -19.08 -9.64
CA THR A 247 -0.23 -18.76 -9.54
C THR A 247 -0.09 -17.40 -8.87
N VAL A 248 0.66 -17.33 -7.77
CA VAL A 248 0.83 -16.11 -6.99
C VAL A 248 2.25 -15.56 -7.17
N PHE A 249 2.35 -14.36 -7.71
CA PHE A 249 3.57 -13.58 -7.84
C PHE A 249 3.61 -12.51 -6.74
N LEU A 250 4.25 -12.83 -5.61
CA LEU A 250 4.47 -11.89 -4.50
C LEU A 250 5.67 -10.99 -4.77
N GLU A 251 5.68 -9.80 -4.17
CA GLU A 251 6.76 -8.82 -4.31
C GLU A 251 7.02 -8.37 -5.76
N HIS A 252 6.02 -8.51 -6.64
CA HIS A 252 6.05 -8.09 -8.03
C HIS A 252 5.27 -6.79 -8.24
N ASN A 253 5.99 -5.70 -8.50
CA ASN A 253 5.42 -4.40 -8.83
C ASN A 253 5.12 -4.32 -10.33
N VAL A 254 3.83 -4.21 -10.69
CA VAL A 254 3.42 -3.96 -12.09
C VAL A 254 3.83 -2.54 -12.46
N TYR A 255 4.65 -2.35 -13.50
CA TYR A 255 5.16 -1.02 -13.89
C TYR A 255 4.85 -0.63 -15.33
N ASN A 256 4.34 -1.56 -16.15
CA ASN A 256 3.97 -1.28 -17.54
C ASN A 256 2.79 -2.14 -18.00
N THR A 257 2.05 -1.66 -18.99
CA THR A 257 1.06 -2.44 -19.74
C THR A 257 1.25 -2.26 -21.24
N VAL A 258 1.08 -3.33 -22.01
CA VAL A 258 1.04 -3.25 -23.47
C VAL A 258 -0.41 -3.26 -23.90
N THR A 259 -0.88 -2.15 -24.47
CA THR A 259 -2.28 -1.96 -24.86
C THR A 259 -2.40 -1.80 -26.38
N VAL A 260 -3.32 -2.55 -26.99
CA VAL A 260 -3.62 -2.50 -28.43
C VAL A 260 -5.13 -2.37 -28.60
N ASN A 261 -5.58 -1.37 -29.38
CA ASN A 261 -7.00 -1.14 -29.65
C ASN A 261 -7.86 -1.19 -28.38
N SER A 262 -7.49 -0.39 -27.36
CA SER A 262 -8.19 -0.34 -26.07
C SER A 262 -8.24 -1.67 -25.30
N SER A 263 -7.32 -2.60 -25.56
CA SER A 263 -7.26 -3.89 -24.85
C SER A 263 -5.85 -4.13 -24.35
N ILE A 264 -5.70 -4.46 -23.07
CA ILE A 264 -4.42 -4.86 -22.50
C ILE A 264 -4.10 -6.25 -23.04
N ILE A 265 -2.92 -6.42 -23.62
CA ILE A 265 -2.43 -7.71 -24.13
C ILE A 265 -1.52 -8.37 -23.10
N SER A 266 -0.70 -7.57 -22.42
CA SER A 266 0.18 -8.02 -21.36
C SER A 266 0.48 -6.91 -20.35
N LEU A 267 0.95 -7.30 -19.17
CA LEU A 267 1.58 -6.40 -18.22
C LEU A 267 3.02 -6.83 -17.96
N ASP A 268 3.86 -5.87 -17.56
CA ASP A 268 5.21 -6.14 -17.08
C ASP A 268 5.29 -5.85 -15.58
N ALA A 269 5.91 -6.75 -14.84
CA ALA A 269 6.09 -6.64 -13.40
C ALA A 269 7.54 -6.89 -13.01
N ARG A 270 8.00 -6.23 -11.95
CA ARG A 270 9.38 -6.32 -11.45
C ARG A 270 9.38 -6.87 -10.03
N GLU A 271 10.15 -7.93 -9.82
CA GLU A 271 10.33 -8.54 -8.50
C GLU A 271 11.27 -7.68 -7.64
N ALA A 272 10.82 -7.24 -6.47
CA ALA A 272 11.59 -6.39 -5.57
C ALA A 272 12.87 -7.05 -5.05
N ARG A 273 12.89 -8.38 -4.88
CA ARG A 273 14.05 -9.09 -4.31
C ARG A 273 15.19 -9.34 -5.27
N THR A 274 14.91 -9.36 -6.57
CA THR A 274 15.92 -9.76 -7.57
C THR A 274 16.09 -8.75 -8.70
N GLY A 275 15.18 -7.77 -8.79
CA GLY A 275 15.10 -6.84 -9.92
C GLY A 275 14.67 -7.52 -11.23
N LYS A 276 14.35 -8.83 -11.23
CA LYS A 276 13.92 -9.53 -12.43
C LYS A 276 12.58 -8.97 -12.91
N GLU A 277 12.51 -8.72 -14.20
CA GLU A 277 11.31 -8.25 -14.87
C GLU A 277 10.66 -9.42 -15.60
N ILE A 278 9.34 -9.55 -15.44
CA ILE A 278 8.53 -10.56 -16.10
C ILE A 278 7.41 -9.92 -16.92
N ARG A 279 6.97 -10.61 -17.96
CA ARG A 279 5.78 -10.28 -18.75
C ARG A 279 4.73 -11.35 -18.58
N ILE A 280 3.49 -10.93 -18.30
CA ILE A 280 2.34 -11.83 -18.15
C ILE A 280 1.23 -11.40 -19.11
N SER A 281 0.64 -12.36 -19.83
CA SER A 281 -0.44 -12.09 -20.79
C SER A 281 -1.75 -12.75 -20.36
N ALA A 282 -2.88 -12.09 -20.65
CA ALA A 282 -4.22 -12.65 -20.43
C ALA A 282 -5.26 -11.94 -21.31
N PRO A 283 -6.39 -12.59 -21.63
CA PRO A 283 -7.50 -11.93 -22.32
C PRO A 283 -8.28 -11.00 -21.39
N VAL A 284 -8.22 -11.18 -20.06
CA VAL A 284 -8.98 -10.41 -19.06
C VAL A 284 -8.11 -10.02 -17.88
N PHE A 285 -8.24 -8.77 -17.44
CA PHE A 285 -7.54 -8.23 -16.28
C PHE A 285 -8.53 -7.73 -15.22
N ILE A 286 -8.22 -7.96 -13.95
CA ILE A 286 -8.97 -7.42 -12.81
C ILE A 286 -8.00 -6.60 -11.94
N ASP A 287 -8.20 -5.28 -11.92
CA ASP A 287 -7.44 -4.39 -11.06
C ASP A 287 -8.02 -4.37 -9.63
N CYS A 288 -7.28 -4.95 -8.71
CA CYS A 288 -7.52 -4.96 -7.26
C CYS A 288 -6.42 -4.20 -6.48
N SER A 289 -5.64 -3.36 -7.16
CA SER A 289 -4.47 -2.66 -6.59
C SER A 289 -4.83 -1.66 -5.50
N GLY A 290 -6.07 -1.18 -5.50
CA GLY A 290 -6.49 -0.04 -4.69
C GLY A 290 -5.92 1.30 -5.15
N LYS A 291 -5.20 1.31 -6.29
CA LYS A 291 -4.47 2.45 -6.86
C LYS A 291 -4.89 2.75 -8.32
N ALA A 292 -5.80 1.98 -8.90
CA ALA A 292 -6.15 2.02 -10.33
C ALA A 292 -4.92 1.93 -11.25
N ILE A 293 -3.94 1.10 -10.87
CA ILE A 293 -2.62 1.07 -11.53
C ILE A 293 -2.71 0.63 -13.00
N LEU A 294 -3.59 -0.33 -13.33
CA LEU A 294 -3.72 -0.78 -14.71
C LEU A 294 -4.29 0.31 -15.61
N GLY A 295 -5.27 1.07 -15.12
CA GLY A 295 -5.87 2.21 -15.82
C GLY A 295 -4.87 3.32 -16.05
N LEU A 296 -4.04 3.62 -15.04
CA LEU A 296 -2.96 4.60 -15.20
C LEU A 296 -1.96 4.18 -16.28
N LEU A 297 -1.58 2.91 -16.31
CA LEU A 297 -0.58 2.40 -17.26
C LEU A 297 -1.15 2.15 -18.67
N SER A 298 -2.45 1.86 -18.78
CA SER A 298 -3.13 1.59 -20.05
C SER A 298 -3.83 2.82 -20.65
N GLY A 299 -3.82 3.95 -19.95
CA GLY A 299 -4.50 5.18 -20.35
C GLY A 299 -6.01 5.21 -20.12
N GLY A 300 -6.52 4.39 -19.21
CA GLY A 300 -7.93 4.34 -18.84
C GLY A 300 -8.41 5.57 -18.06
N GLU A 301 -9.65 5.98 -18.30
CA GLU A 301 -10.27 7.13 -17.64
C GLU A 301 -10.46 6.92 -16.12
N THR A 302 -10.08 7.94 -15.34
CA THR A 302 -10.14 7.92 -13.87
C THR A 302 -10.67 9.22 -13.29
N LEU A 303 -11.20 9.14 -12.06
CA LEU A 303 -11.63 10.24 -11.20
C LEU A 303 -10.63 10.41 -10.05
N PHE A 304 -10.48 11.64 -9.54
CA PHE A 304 -9.64 11.95 -8.38
C PHE A 304 -10.23 13.12 -7.59
N GLY A 305 -9.99 13.11 -6.27
CA GLY A 305 -10.46 14.15 -5.36
C GLY A 305 -11.95 14.00 -5.02
N GLN A 306 -12.57 15.12 -4.65
CA GLN A 306 -14.00 15.20 -4.35
C GLN A 306 -14.74 15.88 -5.50
N GLU A 307 -15.78 15.22 -6.03
CA GLU A 307 -16.77 15.85 -6.90
C GLU A 307 -17.61 16.86 -6.11
N SER A 308 -18.16 17.88 -6.77
CA SER A 308 -18.99 18.88 -6.12
C SER A 308 -20.46 18.45 -5.98
N LYS A 309 -21.20 19.05 -5.03
CA LYS A 309 -22.63 18.78 -4.82
C LYS A 309 -23.46 18.87 -6.10
N SER A 310 -23.17 19.82 -6.98
CA SER A 310 -23.97 20.06 -8.19
C SER A 310 -23.67 19.07 -9.32
N GLU A 311 -22.56 18.33 -9.27
CA GLU A 311 -22.20 17.37 -10.33
C GLU A 311 -23.05 16.10 -10.26
N TYR A 312 -23.36 15.63 -9.04
CA TYR A 312 -24.08 14.36 -8.82
C TYR A 312 -25.27 14.47 -7.85
N GLY A 313 -25.61 15.68 -7.38
CA GLY A 313 -26.70 15.90 -6.43
C GLY A 313 -26.42 15.36 -5.03
N GLU A 314 -25.15 15.21 -4.66
CA GLU A 314 -24.72 14.57 -3.42
C GLU A 314 -24.73 15.57 -2.26
N SER A 315 -25.43 15.22 -1.17
CA SER A 315 -25.65 16.13 -0.05
C SER A 315 -24.40 16.32 0.81
N LEU A 316 -23.54 15.29 0.87
CA LEU A 316 -22.30 15.25 1.64
C LEU A 316 -21.08 15.77 0.88
N ALA A 317 -21.16 15.94 -0.45
CA ALA A 317 -20.06 16.45 -1.25
C ALA A 317 -19.73 17.92 -0.92
N PRO A 318 -18.52 18.43 -1.21
CA PRO A 318 -18.23 19.86 -1.08
C PRO A 318 -18.99 20.70 -2.11
N ALA A 319 -19.16 22.00 -1.83
CA ALA A 319 -19.84 22.92 -2.75
C ALA A 319 -19.11 23.08 -4.09
N THR A 320 -17.78 22.98 -4.06
CA THR A 320 -16.89 23.04 -5.24
C THR A 320 -16.01 21.81 -5.26
N ARG A 321 -15.72 21.31 -6.45
CA ARG A 321 -14.77 20.22 -6.66
C ARG A 321 -13.40 20.62 -6.11
N ASP A 322 -12.72 19.68 -5.48
CA ASP A 322 -11.34 19.83 -5.03
C ASP A 322 -10.56 18.51 -5.13
N ASN A 323 -9.28 18.55 -4.81
CA ASN A 323 -8.39 17.39 -4.85
C ASN A 323 -8.24 16.68 -3.50
N MET A 324 -9.11 16.95 -2.52
CA MET A 324 -9.04 16.27 -1.24
C MET A 324 -9.42 14.80 -1.41
N HIS A 325 -8.74 13.91 -0.70
CA HIS A 325 -9.07 12.49 -0.64
C HIS A 325 -8.75 11.95 0.76
N HIS A 326 -9.17 10.72 1.06
CA HIS A 326 -8.74 10.05 2.29
C HIS A 326 -7.22 9.88 2.32
N GLY A 327 -6.60 10.27 3.42
CA GLY A 327 -5.16 10.17 3.66
C GLY A 327 -4.77 8.78 4.16
N ASN A 328 -3.51 8.64 4.56
CA ASN A 328 -2.96 7.39 5.04
C ASN A 328 -2.82 7.38 6.57
N THR A 329 -2.78 6.18 7.15
CA THR A 329 -2.56 5.96 8.58
C THR A 329 -1.40 4.99 8.79
N VAL A 330 -0.52 5.27 9.75
CA VAL A 330 0.50 4.32 10.22
C VAL A 330 0.02 3.72 11.53
N PHE A 331 -0.03 2.39 11.58
CA PHE A 331 -0.51 1.65 12.76
C PHE A 331 0.64 1.37 13.72
N PHE A 332 0.32 1.28 15.00
CA PHE A 332 1.29 0.97 16.05
C PHE A 332 0.62 0.25 17.22
N ARG A 333 1.45 -0.28 18.11
CA ARG A 333 1.09 -0.90 19.39
C ARG A 333 2.18 -0.62 20.41
N THR A 334 1.75 -0.36 21.63
CA THR A 334 2.62 -0.19 22.80
C THR A 334 2.35 -1.26 23.85
N ARG A 335 3.32 -1.48 24.74
CA ARG A 335 3.17 -2.35 25.92
C ARG A 335 4.02 -1.84 27.08
N MET A 336 3.75 -2.33 28.28
CA MET A 336 4.61 -2.12 29.44
C MET A 336 5.63 -3.24 29.55
N ALA A 337 6.91 -2.87 29.66
CA ALA A 337 8.00 -3.78 29.99
C ALA A 337 8.03 -4.15 31.48
N GLU A 338 8.82 -5.16 31.84
CA GLU A 338 9.03 -5.56 33.25
C GLU A 338 9.84 -4.53 34.04
N SER A 339 10.71 -3.77 33.36
CA SER A 339 11.57 -2.74 33.94
C SER A 339 11.54 -1.45 33.11
N PRO A 340 11.99 -0.31 33.66
CA PRO A 340 12.07 0.95 32.92
C PRO A 340 12.82 0.82 31.59
N VAL A 341 12.26 1.44 30.56
CA VAL A 341 12.81 1.47 29.19
C VAL A 341 13.08 2.91 28.80
N SER A 342 14.33 3.21 28.44
CA SER A 342 14.69 4.52 27.88
C SER A 342 14.18 4.67 26.45
N PHE A 343 13.85 5.89 26.08
CA PHE A 343 13.53 6.28 24.70
C PHE A 343 14.37 7.51 24.35
N PRO A 344 15.08 7.53 23.20
CA PRO A 344 15.93 8.67 22.85
C PRO A 344 15.13 9.97 22.72
N PRO A 345 15.75 11.14 22.97
CA PRO A 345 15.14 12.42 22.63
C PRO A 345 14.84 12.51 21.14
N VAL A 346 13.63 12.94 20.79
CA VAL A 346 13.16 13.06 19.39
C VAL A 346 12.61 14.45 19.10
N PRO A 347 13.41 15.53 19.21
CA PRO A 347 12.96 16.90 18.97
C PRO A 347 12.26 17.07 17.61
N TRP A 348 12.82 16.47 16.56
CA TRP A 348 12.26 16.39 15.22
C TRP A 348 10.88 15.72 15.11
N ALA A 349 10.53 14.86 16.06
CA ALA A 349 9.25 14.18 16.13
C ALA A 349 8.26 14.98 16.99
N THR A 350 8.71 15.54 18.12
CA THR A 350 7.92 16.43 18.98
C THR A 350 7.58 17.76 18.30
N GLU A 351 8.34 18.22 17.31
CA GLU A 351 7.93 19.34 16.45
C GLU A 351 6.61 19.07 15.72
N VAL A 352 6.39 17.82 15.29
CA VAL A 352 5.15 17.41 14.61
C VAL A 352 4.06 17.10 15.62
N ALA A 353 4.37 16.26 16.61
CA ALA A 353 3.41 15.87 17.65
C ALA A 353 3.00 17.04 18.56
N LYS A 354 3.84 18.08 18.66
CA LYS A 354 3.72 19.19 19.61
C LYS A 354 3.65 18.62 21.03
N ASP A 355 2.61 18.95 21.77
CA ASP A 355 2.29 18.43 23.10
C ASP A 355 1.22 17.32 23.06
N TYR A 356 0.92 16.75 21.88
CA TYR A 356 -0.02 15.64 21.79
C TYR A 356 0.53 14.41 22.53
N SER A 357 -0.25 13.86 23.45
CA SER A 357 0.19 12.83 24.39
C SER A 357 -0.89 11.76 24.58
N ASN A 358 -1.54 11.34 23.49
CA ASN A 358 -2.58 10.31 23.51
C ASN A 358 -2.32 9.26 22.43
N LEU A 359 -1.92 8.06 22.86
CA LEU A 359 -1.64 6.88 22.02
C LEU A 359 -2.85 5.95 21.89
N GLY A 360 -4.06 6.43 22.17
CA GLY A 360 -5.30 5.71 21.91
C GLY A 360 -5.55 5.53 20.41
N GLY A 361 -6.25 4.45 20.05
CA GLY A 361 -6.46 4.05 18.67
C GLY A 361 -5.38 3.12 18.13
N GLN A 362 -4.61 2.48 19.00
CA GLN A 362 -3.61 1.50 18.61
C GLN A 362 -4.24 0.15 18.21
N LEU A 363 -3.43 -0.72 17.59
CA LEU A 363 -3.78 -2.14 17.44
C LEU A 363 -3.62 -2.87 18.77
N GLN A 364 -4.51 -3.81 19.03
CA GLN A 364 -4.27 -4.85 20.03
C GLN A 364 -3.52 -6.03 19.38
N LYS A 365 -4.01 -6.47 18.22
CA LYS A 365 -3.39 -7.47 17.33
C LYS A 365 -3.95 -7.31 15.92
N ALA A 366 -3.37 -7.97 14.93
CA ALA A 366 -3.90 -7.96 13.58
C ALA A 366 -5.39 -8.38 13.56
N GLY A 367 -6.24 -7.54 12.95
CA GLY A 367 -7.70 -7.68 12.92
C GLY A 367 -8.45 -7.17 14.15
N ILE A 368 -7.75 -6.61 15.15
CA ILE A 368 -8.36 -5.97 16.33
C ILE A 368 -7.69 -4.61 16.57
N GLU A 369 -8.35 -3.57 16.06
CA GLU A 369 -7.94 -2.16 16.13
C GLU A 369 -8.80 -1.31 17.09
N ASN A 370 -8.49 -0.02 17.19
CA ASN A 370 -9.17 0.96 18.06
C ASN A 370 -9.04 0.68 19.57
N ALA A 371 -7.93 0.09 20.00
CA ALA A 371 -7.69 -0.17 21.42
C ALA A 371 -7.40 1.15 22.18
N PRO A 372 -7.77 1.23 23.48
CA PRO A 372 -7.27 2.31 24.32
C PRO A 372 -5.74 2.28 24.37
N GLY A 373 -5.14 3.38 24.77
CA GLY A 373 -3.69 3.46 24.92
C GLY A 373 -3.29 4.48 25.96
N PRO A 374 -1.99 4.52 26.30
CA PRO A 374 -1.42 5.53 27.17
C PRO A 374 -1.85 6.93 26.74
N ALA A 375 -2.40 7.69 27.67
CA ALA A 375 -2.77 9.07 27.44
C ALA A 375 -2.49 9.88 28.69
N VAL A 376 -1.82 11.01 28.52
CA VAL A 376 -1.53 11.97 29.58
C VAL A 376 -2.20 13.27 29.22
N THR A 377 -2.94 13.86 30.15
CA THR A 377 -3.53 15.19 29.97
C THR A 377 -2.46 16.23 30.29
N PRO A 378 -2.01 17.06 29.33
CA PRO A 378 -1.02 18.08 29.61
C PRO A 378 -1.50 19.07 30.68
N PRO A 379 -0.60 19.63 31.51
CA PRO A 379 -0.96 20.68 32.45
C PRO A 379 -1.66 21.86 31.75
N GLY A 380 -2.81 22.30 32.28
CA GLY A 380 -3.59 23.40 31.71
C GLY A 380 -4.38 23.06 30.45
N TYR A 381 -4.42 21.77 30.02
CA TYR A 381 -5.26 21.35 28.92
C TYR A 381 -6.75 21.55 29.26
N VAL A 382 -7.44 22.33 28.43
CA VAL A 382 -8.89 22.47 28.48
C VAL A 382 -9.45 21.77 27.24
N PRO A 383 -10.28 20.71 27.41
CA PRO A 383 -10.93 20.06 26.29
C PRO A 383 -11.76 21.08 25.50
N ASP A 384 -11.60 21.09 24.17
CA ASP A 384 -12.45 21.89 23.31
C ASP A 384 -13.89 21.33 23.35
N PRO A 385 -14.86 22.08 23.90
CA PRO A 385 -16.23 21.59 24.06
C PRO A 385 -16.95 21.41 22.71
N THR A 386 -16.39 21.93 21.61
CA THR A 386 -16.94 21.77 20.26
C THR A 386 -16.52 20.45 19.61
N VAL A 387 -15.56 19.73 20.18
CA VAL A 387 -15.12 18.42 19.67
C VAL A 387 -16.24 17.39 19.88
N PRO A 388 -16.77 16.77 18.81
CA PRO A 388 -17.82 15.77 18.95
C PRO A 388 -17.38 14.59 19.82
N CYS A 389 -18.29 14.05 20.65
CA CYS A 389 -18.01 12.88 21.51
C CYS A 389 -17.44 11.68 20.74
N ARG A 390 -17.81 11.49 19.47
CA ARG A 390 -17.22 10.43 18.64
C ARG A 390 -15.70 10.63 18.50
N MET A 391 -15.24 11.86 18.25
CA MET A 391 -13.83 12.23 18.05
C MET A 391 -12.94 12.04 19.29
N THR A 392 -13.52 11.80 20.47
CA THR A 392 -12.78 11.52 21.71
C THR A 392 -12.52 10.03 21.93
N LYS A 393 -13.10 9.16 21.11
CA LYS A 393 -12.88 7.71 21.16
C LYS A 393 -11.47 7.35 20.68
N PRO A 394 -10.90 6.21 21.14
CA PRO A 394 -9.60 5.74 20.69
C PRO A 394 -9.72 5.10 19.30
N LEU A 395 -10.04 5.87 18.25
CA LEU A 395 -10.15 5.33 16.90
C LEU A 395 -8.88 5.57 16.10
N THR A 396 -8.38 4.51 15.46
CA THR A 396 -7.12 4.56 14.69
C THR A 396 -7.21 5.50 13.50
N HIS A 397 -8.40 5.60 12.89
CA HIS A 397 -8.63 6.40 11.68
C HIS A 397 -8.61 7.92 11.94
N TYR A 398 -8.37 8.35 13.19
CA TYR A 398 -8.13 9.75 13.48
C TYR A 398 -6.70 10.19 13.23
N TRP A 399 -5.77 9.24 13.21
CA TRP A 399 -4.37 9.47 12.85
C TRP A 399 -4.24 9.36 11.34
N GLU A 400 -4.33 10.49 10.65
CA GLU A 400 -4.35 10.48 9.20
C GLU A 400 -3.71 11.74 8.63
N TYR A 401 -2.89 11.55 7.59
CA TYR A 401 -2.21 12.63 6.89
C TYR A 401 -2.16 12.36 5.38
N GLY A 402 -2.00 13.42 4.58
CA GLY A 402 -1.82 13.32 3.13
C GLY A 402 -3.09 13.54 2.31
N GLN A 403 -4.17 14.03 2.89
CA GLN A 403 -5.45 14.27 2.21
C GLN A 403 -5.36 15.30 1.07
N TRP A 404 -4.33 16.13 1.06
CA TRP A 404 -4.05 17.16 0.04
C TRP A 404 -2.74 16.91 -0.72
N LEU A 405 -2.09 15.77 -0.49
CA LEU A 405 -0.81 15.41 -1.11
C LEU A 405 -1.04 14.34 -2.16
N ASN A 406 -0.22 14.31 -3.21
CA ASN A 406 -0.34 13.29 -4.25
C ASN A 406 0.11 11.93 -3.68
N PRO A 407 -0.79 10.94 -3.54
CA PRO A 407 -0.45 9.65 -2.92
C PRO A 407 0.39 8.73 -3.83
N TYR A 408 0.64 9.11 -5.09
CA TYR A 408 1.49 8.36 -6.02
C TYR A 408 2.95 8.84 -6.05
N THR A 409 3.20 10.08 -5.62
CA THR A 409 4.52 10.72 -5.75
C THR A 409 5.02 11.34 -4.45
N GLN A 410 4.24 11.23 -3.37
CA GLN A 410 4.56 11.78 -2.05
C GLN A 410 4.24 10.75 -0.96
N ALA A 411 4.12 9.47 -1.30
CA ALA A 411 3.70 8.45 -0.35
C ALA A 411 4.72 8.25 0.77
N GLU A 412 6.02 8.30 0.44
CA GLU A 412 7.09 8.22 1.44
C GLU A 412 7.01 9.38 2.44
N LYS A 413 6.84 10.62 1.92
CA LYS A 413 6.67 11.81 2.75
C LYS A 413 5.46 11.71 3.68
N ILE A 414 4.34 11.19 3.19
CA ILE A 414 3.12 11.00 3.99
C ILE A 414 3.39 10.02 5.14
N ARG A 415 4.01 8.87 4.86
CA ARG A 415 4.38 7.88 5.88
C ARG A 415 5.33 8.49 6.91
N ASP A 416 6.37 9.16 6.45
CA ASP A 416 7.42 9.70 7.29
C ASP A 416 6.87 10.77 8.26
N HIS A 417 5.92 11.59 7.82
CA HIS A 417 5.22 12.55 8.69
C HIS A 417 4.43 11.84 9.80
N LEU A 418 3.76 10.73 9.48
CA LEU A 418 3.01 9.94 10.45
C LEU A 418 3.94 9.24 11.46
N LEU A 419 5.11 8.75 11.02
CA LEU A 419 6.13 8.20 11.93
C LEU A 419 6.61 9.26 12.93
N ARG A 420 6.88 10.50 12.47
CA ARG A 420 7.23 11.62 13.35
C ARG A 420 6.12 11.91 14.38
N ALA A 421 4.86 11.91 13.95
CA ALA A 421 3.74 12.11 14.86
C ALA A 421 3.66 11.01 15.94
N ILE A 422 3.88 9.74 15.57
CA ILE A 422 3.88 8.60 16.49
C ILE A 422 5.04 8.70 17.49
N TYR A 423 6.28 8.89 17.01
CA TYR A 423 7.45 8.95 17.88
C TYR A 423 7.40 10.16 18.83
N GLY A 424 6.94 11.31 18.35
CA GLY A 424 6.79 12.51 19.18
C GLY A 424 5.73 12.32 20.27
N THR A 425 4.59 11.72 19.91
CA THR A 425 3.51 11.45 20.88
C THR A 425 3.93 10.44 21.93
N PHE A 426 4.68 9.42 21.53
CA PHE A 426 5.25 8.44 22.46
C PHE A 426 6.24 9.09 23.43
N SER A 427 7.13 9.96 22.94
CA SER A 427 8.03 10.75 23.78
C SER A 427 7.24 11.59 24.78
N ASN A 428 6.21 12.30 24.33
CA ASN A 428 5.39 13.15 25.19
C ASN A 428 4.73 12.37 26.33
N VAL A 429 4.16 11.19 26.07
CA VAL A 429 3.57 10.34 27.12
C VAL A 429 4.59 9.98 28.19
N LYS A 430 5.80 9.53 27.80
CA LYS A 430 6.84 9.15 28.77
C LYS A 430 7.40 10.36 29.53
N THR A 431 7.50 11.51 28.89
CA THR A 431 8.06 12.72 29.53
C THR A 431 7.07 13.42 30.45
N LEU A 432 5.78 13.44 30.11
CA LEU A 432 4.76 14.12 30.90
C LEU A 432 4.33 13.34 32.15
N ASP A 433 4.45 12.01 32.15
CA ASP A 433 4.12 11.15 33.28
C ASP A 433 5.12 9.98 33.41
N PRO A 434 6.37 10.26 33.79
CA PRO A 434 7.43 9.26 33.86
C PRO A 434 7.16 8.20 34.93
N ASP A 435 6.44 8.53 36.00
CA ASP A 435 6.17 7.59 37.10
C ASP A 435 5.28 6.43 36.64
N ASN A 436 4.29 6.70 35.79
CA ASN A 436 3.40 5.66 35.26
C ASN A 436 3.91 5.02 33.95
N TYR A 437 4.73 5.73 33.17
CA TYR A 437 5.15 5.30 31.82
C TYR A 437 6.67 5.08 31.66
N ALA A 438 7.44 4.98 32.75
CA ALA A 438 8.85 4.60 32.71
C ALA A 438 9.08 3.29 31.94
N ASN A 439 8.20 2.30 32.10
CA ASN A 439 8.29 0.98 31.46
C ASN A 439 7.62 0.93 30.08
N LEU A 440 7.01 2.01 29.60
CA LEU A 440 6.34 2.02 28.30
C LEU A 440 7.36 1.82 27.17
N GLU A 441 7.08 0.88 26.27
CA GLU A 441 7.83 0.67 25.03
C GLU A 441 6.92 0.47 23.82
N PHE A 442 7.45 0.72 22.62
CA PHE A 442 6.81 0.25 21.40
C PHE A 442 6.89 -1.27 21.36
N ASP A 443 5.74 -1.91 21.17
CA ASP A 443 5.70 -3.33 20.83
C ASP A 443 5.89 -3.51 19.32
N TRP A 444 5.25 -2.63 18.54
CA TRP A 444 5.30 -2.67 17.08
C TRP A 444 4.87 -1.32 16.49
N VAL A 445 5.50 -0.94 15.38
CA VAL A 445 5.09 0.21 14.55
C VAL A 445 5.16 -0.26 13.10
N ALA A 446 4.10 -0.04 12.33
CA ALA A 446 4.11 -0.37 10.90
C ALA A 446 5.14 0.50 10.17
N PHE A 447 5.98 -0.11 9.34
CA PHE A 447 6.80 0.63 8.37
C PHE A 447 6.06 0.86 7.04
N VAL A 448 4.90 0.21 6.88
CA VAL A 448 3.97 0.34 5.76
C VAL A 448 2.78 1.18 6.20
N ALA A 449 2.40 2.16 5.38
CA ALA A 449 1.20 2.96 5.66
C ALA A 449 -0.07 2.24 5.16
N ALA A 450 -1.12 2.21 5.99
CA ALA A 450 -2.46 1.87 5.54
C ALA A 450 -2.94 2.92 4.54
N GLN A 451 -3.21 2.46 3.33
CA GLN A 451 -3.53 3.34 2.21
C GLN A 451 -5.00 3.77 2.25
N GLY A 452 -5.23 5.08 2.21
CA GLY A 452 -6.54 5.69 2.08
C GLY A 452 -7.10 5.59 0.67
N GLU A 453 -7.32 6.73 0.05
CA GLU A 453 -7.96 6.85 -1.26
C GLU A 453 -6.96 7.28 -2.35
N PHE A 454 -7.08 6.62 -3.49
CA PHE A 454 -6.34 6.89 -4.71
C PHE A 454 -7.34 7.25 -5.81
N ARG A 455 -6.93 7.17 -7.07
CA ARG A 455 -7.85 7.36 -8.19
C ARG A 455 -8.92 6.27 -8.20
N ARG A 456 -10.10 6.64 -8.66
CA ARG A 456 -11.22 5.74 -8.95
C ARG A 456 -11.37 5.60 -10.46
N TYR A 457 -11.83 4.45 -10.94
CA TYR A 457 -12.10 4.29 -12.36
C TYR A 457 -13.37 5.01 -12.81
N ARG A 458 -13.44 5.38 -14.09
CA ARG A 458 -14.70 5.64 -14.77
C ARG A 458 -15.16 4.36 -15.48
N GLY A 459 -16.32 3.85 -15.07
CA GLY A 459 -17.06 2.81 -15.76
C GLY A 459 -18.21 3.41 -16.57
N ASP A 460 -19.06 2.54 -17.11
CA ASP A 460 -20.31 2.95 -17.77
C ASP A 460 -21.33 3.56 -16.81
N TYR A 461 -21.12 3.37 -15.52
CA TYR A 461 -21.88 4.02 -14.48
C TYR A 461 -20.98 4.41 -13.31
N ILE A 462 -21.24 5.60 -12.76
CA ILE A 462 -20.63 6.09 -11.52
C ILE A 462 -21.71 5.99 -10.44
N LEU A 463 -21.52 5.11 -9.47
CA LEU A 463 -22.45 5.00 -8.33
C LEU A 463 -22.27 6.19 -7.38
N THR A 464 -23.39 6.76 -6.93
CA THR A 464 -23.43 8.00 -6.13
C THR A 464 -24.04 7.79 -4.73
N GLU A 465 -23.84 8.76 -3.83
CA GLU A 465 -24.55 8.89 -2.56
C GLU A 465 -26.06 8.85 -2.78
N THR A 466 -26.55 9.59 -3.79
CA THR A 466 -27.97 9.67 -4.12
C THR A 466 -28.56 8.31 -4.46
N ASP A 467 -27.85 7.50 -5.26
CA ASP A 467 -28.29 6.14 -5.61
C ASP A 467 -28.39 5.25 -4.35
N ILE A 468 -27.38 5.32 -3.48
CA ILE A 468 -27.34 4.54 -2.23
C ILE A 468 -28.48 4.96 -1.29
N ARG A 469 -28.67 6.26 -1.09
CA ARG A 469 -29.69 6.79 -0.16
C ARG A 469 -31.12 6.58 -0.66
N SER A 470 -31.34 6.75 -1.96
CA SER A 470 -32.64 6.52 -2.58
C SER A 470 -32.97 5.03 -2.74
N GLN A 471 -32.04 4.14 -2.39
CA GLN A 471 -32.18 2.69 -2.56
C GLN A 471 -32.52 2.33 -4.00
N ARG A 472 -31.81 2.97 -4.94
CA ARG A 472 -32.07 2.80 -6.36
C ARG A 472 -31.90 1.34 -6.76
N GLU A 473 -32.91 0.83 -7.46
CA GLU A 473 -32.85 -0.49 -8.07
C GLU A 473 -32.09 -0.44 -9.40
N PHE A 474 -31.20 -1.40 -9.60
CA PHE A 474 -30.44 -1.57 -10.83
C PHE A 474 -30.75 -2.95 -11.43
N PRO A 475 -31.26 -3.04 -12.66
CA PRO A 475 -31.49 -4.33 -13.33
C PRO A 475 -30.22 -5.20 -13.44
N ASP A 476 -29.07 -4.55 -13.43
CA ASP A 476 -27.74 -5.14 -13.53
C ASP A 476 -26.96 -5.13 -12.21
N ALA A 477 -27.66 -5.00 -11.08
CA ALA A 477 -27.09 -5.29 -9.77
C ALA A 477 -26.48 -6.69 -9.74
N VAL A 478 -25.22 -6.81 -9.31
CA VAL A 478 -24.51 -8.10 -9.23
C VAL A 478 -24.08 -8.47 -7.82
N VAL A 479 -23.88 -7.47 -6.94
CA VAL A 479 -23.53 -7.69 -5.53
C VAL A 479 -24.13 -6.65 -4.60
N GLN A 480 -24.17 -7.00 -3.32
CA GLN A 480 -24.65 -6.15 -2.24
C GLN A 480 -23.47 -5.59 -1.44
N ASN A 481 -23.58 -4.32 -1.08
CA ASN A 481 -22.68 -3.62 -0.16
C ASN A 481 -23.44 -3.04 1.02
N GLY A 482 -22.71 -2.58 2.03
CA GLY A 482 -23.28 -1.92 3.20
C GLY A 482 -22.23 -1.26 4.09
N GLY A 483 -22.70 -0.63 5.17
CA GLY A 483 -21.89 0.12 6.11
C GLY A 483 -22.13 1.64 6.01
N ALA A 484 -21.31 2.40 6.72
CA ALA A 484 -21.42 3.86 6.82
C ALA A 484 -20.76 4.59 5.64
N PHE A 485 -21.25 5.79 5.30
CA PHE A 485 -20.40 6.78 4.64
C PHE A 485 -19.35 7.27 5.65
N CYS A 486 -18.08 6.97 5.37
CA CYS A 486 -16.94 7.20 6.28
C CYS A 486 -16.02 8.29 5.70
N LEU A 487 -16.41 9.55 5.88
CA LEU A 487 -15.71 10.73 5.33
C LEU A 487 -14.78 11.36 6.35
N HIS A 488 -13.56 11.68 5.90
CA HIS A 488 -12.51 12.19 6.75
C HIS A 488 -12.19 13.63 6.38
N TYR A 489 -12.25 14.54 7.36
CA TYR A 489 -12.04 15.96 7.12
C TYR A 489 -10.72 16.38 7.80
N PRO A 490 -9.69 16.74 7.03
CA PRO A 490 -8.40 17.17 7.57
C PRO A 490 -8.50 18.58 8.18
N GLY A 491 -7.38 19.10 8.69
CA GLY A 491 -7.26 20.49 9.12
C GLY A 491 -7.53 20.73 10.60
N ASN A 492 -7.15 19.78 11.46
CA ASN A 492 -7.04 20.08 12.88
C ASN A 492 -6.02 21.21 13.08
N GLU A 493 -6.40 22.25 13.82
CA GLU A 493 -5.62 23.50 13.90
C GLU A 493 -4.25 23.30 14.57
N LYS A 494 -4.17 22.35 15.51
CA LYS A 494 -2.96 22.10 16.28
C LYS A 494 -2.22 20.85 15.82
N TYR A 495 -2.90 19.77 15.46
CA TYR A 495 -2.25 18.50 15.15
C TYR A 495 -2.61 18.07 13.72
N ASP A 496 -1.80 18.42 12.74
CA ASP A 496 -2.12 18.20 11.32
C ASP A 496 -2.22 16.72 10.90
N PHE A 497 -1.64 15.82 11.69
CA PHE A 497 -1.78 14.36 11.61
C PHE A 497 -3.09 13.85 12.24
N ARG A 498 -3.95 14.74 12.71
CA ARG A 498 -5.29 14.45 13.23
C ARG A 498 -6.36 15.02 12.32
N LEU A 499 -7.43 14.25 12.14
CA LEU A 499 -8.65 14.77 11.52
C LEU A 499 -9.28 15.89 12.37
N LYS A 500 -9.79 16.92 11.70
CA LYS A 500 -10.65 17.94 12.31
C LYS A 500 -12.01 17.35 12.64
N TYR A 501 -12.55 16.57 11.70
CA TYR A 501 -13.86 15.96 11.83
C TYR A 501 -13.90 14.63 11.10
N TRP A 502 -14.74 13.73 11.58
CA TRP A 502 -14.96 12.42 10.98
C TRP A 502 -16.47 12.16 10.91
N THR A 503 -16.97 12.00 9.69
CA THR A 503 -18.36 11.59 9.47
C THR A 503 -18.43 10.07 9.42
N TRP A 504 -19.34 9.53 10.20
CA TRP A 504 -19.75 8.13 10.16
C TRP A 504 -21.27 8.11 10.05
N ASP A 505 -21.77 8.07 8.82
CA ASP A 505 -23.18 8.20 8.52
C ASP A 505 -23.80 6.85 8.18
N GLU A 506 -24.57 6.31 9.12
CA GLU A 506 -25.32 5.05 9.03
C GLU A 506 -26.84 5.28 9.04
N ARG A 507 -27.30 6.52 8.79
CA ARG A 507 -28.72 6.88 9.00
C ARG A 507 -29.71 6.01 8.24
N ASP A 508 -29.27 5.47 7.09
CA ASP A 508 -30.10 4.64 6.23
C ASP A 508 -30.19 3.20 6.76
N GLY A 509 -29.15 2.70 7.43
CA GLY A 509 -29.11 1.37 8.06
C GLY A 509 -29.37 0.19 7.12
N LYS A 510 -29.36 0.41 5.80
CA LYS A 510 -29.76 -0.56 4.77
C LYS A 510 -28.59 -0.91 3.87
N PRO A 511 -28.53 -2.15 3.38
CA PRO A 511 -27.63 -2.49 2.28
C PRO A 511 -28.05 -1.77 0.98
N TYR A 512 -27.17 -1.78 -0.01
CA TYR A 512 -27.44 -1.29 -1.36
C TYR A 512 -26.76 -2.20 -2.39
N TYR A 513 -27.15 -2.07 -3.66
CA TYR A 513 -26.66 -2.95 -4.71
C TYR A 513 -25.72 -2.20 -5.66
N VAL A 514 -24.68 -2.91 -6.11
CA VAL A 514 -23.69 -2.39 -7.04
C VAL A 514 -24.01 -2.88 -8.45
N PRO A 515 -24.32 -1.99 -9.41
CA PRO A 515 -24.53 -2.37 -10.80
C PRO A 515 -23.20 -2.80 -11.44
N PHE A 516 -23.25 -3.80 -12.34
CA PHE A 516 -22.05 -4.35 -12.96
C PHE A 516 -21.26 -3.32 -13.77
N ARG A 517 -21.93 -2.31 -14.32
CA ARG A 517 -21.32 -1.19 -15.06
C ARG A 517 -20.40 -0.29 -14.22
N CYS A 518 -20.38 -0.46 -12.89
CA CYS A 518 -19.40 0.16 -12.01
C CYS A 518 -18.09 -0.65 -11.87
N LEU A 519 -18.06 -1.89 -12.36
CA LEU A 519 -16.99 -2.87 -12.12
C LEU A 519 -16.15 -3.18 -13.38
N TYR A 520 -16.38 -2.47 -14.48
CA TYR A 520 -15.51 -2.50 -15.66
C TYR A 520 -15.22 -1.11 -16.21
N SER A 521 -14.08 -0.98 -16.90
CA SER A 521 -13.61 0.30 -17.46
C SER A 521 -14.49 0.75 -18.62
N ALA A 522 -14.74 2.05 -18.70
CA ALA A 522 -15.51 2.64 -19.80
C ALA A 522 -14.79 2.50 -21.16
N ASP A 523 -13.46 2.50 -21.16
CA ASP A 523 -12.61 2.74 -22.33
C ASP A 523 -11.53 1.66 -22.58
N ILE A 524 -11.24 0.80 -21.60
CA ILE A 524 -10.36 -0.37 -21.73
C ILE A 524 -11.22 -1.64 -21.71
N SER A 525 -11.30 -2.28 -22.87
CA SER A 525 -12.33 -3.25 -23.21
C SER A 525 -12.27 -4.54 -22.40
N ASN A 526 -11.11 -4.90 -21.85
CA ASN A 526 -10.88 -6.14 -21.11
C ASN A 526 -10.42 -5.91 -19.66
N LEU A 527 -10.66 -4.72 -19.12
CA LEU A 527 -10.27 -4.33 -17.77
C LEU A 527 -11.49 -4.21 -16.84
N MET A 528 -11.48 -5.00 -15.77
CA MET A 528 -12.39 -4.90 -14.64
C MET A 528 -11.68 -4.34 -13.41
N MET A 529 -12.45 -3.88 -12.43
CA MET A 529 -11.92 -3.38 -11.16
C MET A 529 -12.77 -3.83 -9.98
N ALA A 530 -12.10 -4.13 -8.87
CA ALA A 530 -12.74 -4.52 -7.61
C ALA A 530 -12.01 -3.92 -6.41
N GLY A 531 -12.75 -3.40 -5.43
CA GLY A 531 -12.21 -2.73 -4.25
C GLY A 531 -12.52 -1.24 -4.20
N LYS A 532 -11.65 -0.46 -3.56
CA LYS A 532 -11.89 0.97 -3.25
C LYS A 532 -11.97 1.90 -4.47
N HIS A 533 -11.46 1.44 -5.60
CA HIS A 533 -11.24 2.24 -6.81
C HIS A 533 -12.22 1.87 -7.95
N ILE A 534 -13.32 1.17 -7.64
CA ILE A 534 -14.44 0.97 -8.58
C ILE A 534 -15.05 2.30 -9.03
N SER A 535 -15.98 2.27 -9.99
CA SER A 535 -16.58 3.51 -10.50
C SER A 535 -17.66 4.10 -9.59
N VAL A 536 -17.23 5.02 -8.74
CA VAL A 536 -18.02 5.70 -7.71
C VAL A 536 -17.57 7.16 -7.56
N THR A 537 -18.42 8.02 -7.02
CA THR A 537 -18.01 9.35 -6.51
C THR A 537 -17.17 9.21 -5.24
N HIS A 538 -16.54 10.29 -4.77
CA HIS A 538 -15.82 10.30 -3.49
C HIS A 538 -16.72 9.92 -2.32
N VAL A 539 -17.93 10.47 -2.29
CA VAL A 539 -18.88 10.21 -1.21
C VAL A 539 -19.28 8.74 -1.20
N ALA A 540 -19.74 8.19 -2.32
CA ALA A 540 -20.06 6.76 -2.43
C ALA A 540 -18.81 5.87 -2.20
N GLY A 541 -17.65 6.32 -2.66
CA GLY A 541 -16.33 5.73 -2.43
C GLY A 541 -16.01 5.54 -0.95
N SER A 542 -16.39 6.49 -0.10
CA SER A 542 -16.18 6.42 1.35
C SER A 542 -16.86 5.21 2.02
N ASN A 543 -17.87 4.62 1.38
CA ASN A 543 -18.60 3.43 1.85
C ASN A 543 -18.16 2.17 1.08
N THR A 544 -18.13 2.24 -0.25
CA THR A 544 -17.77 1.10 -1.11
C THR A 544 -16.33 0.62 -0.89
N LYS A 545 -15.43 1.48 -0.37
CA LYS A 545 -14.02 1.15 -0.08
C LYS A 545 -13.77 0.08 0.98
N PHE A 546 -14.77 -0.27 1.80
CA PHE A 546 -14.55 -1.28 2.84
C PHE A 546 -14.11 -2.61 2.23
N MET A 547 -13.13 -3.26 2.84
CA MET A 547 -12.48 -4.44 2.25
C MET A 547 -13.46 -5.61 2.01
N GLY A 548 -14.46 -5.79 2.87
CA GLY A 548 -15.54 -6.76 2.67
C GLY A 548 -16.39 -6.45 1.44
N ASN A 549 -16.84 -5.19 1.32
CA ASN A 549 -17.54 -4.68 0.14
C ASN A 549 -16.71 -4.92 -1.14
N GLY A 550 -15.41 -4.63 -1.08
CA GLY A 550 -14.47 -4.91 -2.17
C GLY A 550 -14.34 -6.40 -2.51
N GLY A 551 -14.41 -7.29 -1.51
CA GLY A 551 -14.49 -8.74 -1.71
C GLY A 551 -15.74 -9.16 -2.47
N GLN A 552 -16.87 -8.49 -2.26
CA GLN A 552 -18.08 -8.73 -3.06
C GLN A 552 -17.86 -8.30 -4.51
N HIS A 553 -17.30 -7.11 -4.76
CA HIS A 553 -16.94 -6.68 -6.13
C HIS A 553 -16.08 -7.72 -6.84
N ALA A 554 -15.11 -8.27 -6.12
CA ALA A 554 -14.19 -9.29 -6.63
C ALA A 554 -14.88 -10.59 -7.02
N ILE A 555 -15.90 -11.03 -6.27
CA ILE A 555 -16.72 -12.19 -6.65
C ILE A 555 -17.43 -11.94 -7.98
N ALA A 556 -18.02 -10.76 -8.17
CA ALA A 556 -18.69 -10.40 -9.42
C ALA A 556 -17.71 -10.33 -10.60
N THR A 557 -16.56 -9.67 -10.44
CA THR A 557 -15.59 -9.52 -11.54
C THR A 557 -14.90 -10.84 -11.88
N ALA A 558 -14.60 -11.70 -10.90
CA ALA A 558 -14.10 -13.05 -11.16
C ALA A 558 -15.13 -13.91 -11.90
N SER A 559 -16.40 -13.86 -11.49
CA SER A 559 -17.50 -14.53 -12.19
C SER A 559 -17.65 -14.02 -13.63
N ALA A 560 -17.55 -12.71 -13.83
CA ALA A 560 -17.59 -12.12 -15.16
C ALA A 560 -16.37 -12.51 -16.01
N ALA A 561 -15.17 -12.59 -15.43
CA ALA A 561 -13.96 -13.01 -16.13
C ALA A 561 -14.08 -14.45 -16.66
N HIS A 562 -14.63 -15.34 -15.84
CA HIS A 562 -14.98 -16.69 -16.26
C HIS A 562 -15.91 -16.71 -17.48
N LEU A 563 -16.95 -15.85 -17.48
CA LEU A 563 -17.88 -15.73 -18.60
C LEU A 563 -17.26 -15.07 -19.84
N CYS A 564 -16.35 -14.10 -19.65
CA CYS A 564 -15.58 -13.51 -20.74
C CYS A 564 -14.79 -14.59 -21.49
N LYS A 565 -14.12 -15.49 -20.78
CA LYS A 565 -13.44 -16.64 -21.36
C LYS A 565 -14.42 -17.61 -22.02
N LYS A 566 -15.46 -18.03 -21.29
CA LYS A 566 -16.46 -19.01 -21.75
C LYS A 566 -17.11 -18.60 -23.08
N TYR A 567 -17.42 -17.32 -23.24
CA TYR A 567 -18.11 -16.78 -24.42
C TYR A 567 -17.21 -15.97 -25.35
N ASN A 568 -15.90 -15.94 -25.10
CA ASN A 568 -14.93 -15.14 -25.84
C ASN A 568 -15.41 -13.69 -26.06
N THR A 569 -15.72 -13.01 -24.95
CA THR A 569 -16.34 -11.69 -24.94
C THR A 569 -15.66 -10.76 -23.92
N THR A 570 -15.94 -9.47 -24.02
CA THR A 570 -15.52 -8.45 -23.04
C THR A 570 -16.49 -8.41 -21.84
N PRO A 571 -16.11 -7.78 -20.70
CA PRO A 571 -17.01 -7.50 -19.60
C PRO A 571 -18.29 -6.77 -20.04
N ARG A 572 -18.16 -5.81 -20.96
CA ARG A 572 -19.31 -5.12 -21.56
C ARG A 572 -20.21 -6.06 -22.38
N GLY A 573 -19.64 -7.07 -23.04
CA GLY A 573 -20.43 -8.11 -23.70
C GLY A 573 -21.10 -9.07 -22.73
N VAL A 574 -20.48 -9.39 -21.58
CA VAL A 574 -21.13 -10.11 -20.48
C VAL A 574 -22.33 -9.31 -19.97
N TYR A 575 -22.18 -8.01 -19.73
CA TYR A 575 -23.28 -7.12 -19.35
C TYR A 575 -24.45 -7.16 -20.34
N LYS A 576 -24.17 -7.13 -21.65
CA LYS A 576 -25.21 -7.08 -22.68
C LYS A 576 -25.92 -8.41 -22.90
N ASN A 577 -25.19 -9.52 -22.84
CA ASN A 577 -25.67 -10.80 -23.38
C ASN A 577 -25.75 -11.93 -22.34
N HIS A 578 -25.08 -11.79 -21.19
CA HIS A 578 -24.92 -12.87 -20.20
C HIS A 578 -25.13 -12.40 -18.75
N LEU A 579 -25.83 -11.29 -18.54
CA LEU A 579 -26.05 -10.69 -17.22
C LEU A 579 -26.76 -11.63 -16.24
N VAL A 580 -27.78 -12.37 -16.70
CA VAL A 580 -28.54 -13.31 -15.86
C VAL A 580 -27.63 -14.43 -15.33
N GLU A 581 -26.73 -14.95 -16.19
CA GLU A 581 -25.78 -15.98 -15.79
C GLU A 581 -24.72 -15.41 -14.82
N LEU A 582 -24.24 -14.18 -15.07
CA LEU A 582 -23.35 -13.49 -14.14
C LEU A 582 -23.98 -13.35 -12.76
N GLN A 583 -25.23 -12.87 -12.70
CA GLN A 583 -25.99 -12.72 -11.46
C GLN A 583 -26.17 -14.07 -10.75
N ALA A 584 -26.46 -15.14 -11.48
CA ALA A 584 -26.62 -16.48 -10.93
C ALA A 584 -25.33 -17.03 -10.31
N ILE A 585 -24.18 -16.87 -11.00
CA ILE A 585 -22.87 -17.31 -10.48
C ILE A 585 -22.51 -16.48 -9.24
N ALA A 586 -22.62 -15.15 -9.32
CA ALA A 586 -22.34 -14.28 -8.18
C ALA A 586 -23.20 -14.65 -6.97
N ALA A 587 -24.51 -14.88 -7.15
CA ALA A 587 -25.45 -15.35 -6.13
C ALA A 587 -24.99 -16.62 -5.43
N ALA A 588 -24.57 -17.61 -6.23
CA ALA A 588 -24.15 -18.90 -5.72
C ALA A 588 -22.89 -18.78 -4.85
N VAL A 589 -21.93 -17.96 -5.28
CA VAL A 589 -20.65 -17.77 -4.57
C VAL A 589 -20.81 -16.91 -3.32
N THR A 590 -21.57 -15.82 -3.37
CA THR A 590 -21.83 -14.96 -2.22
C THR A 590 -22.77 -15.61 -1.20
N LYS A 591 -23.54 -16.63 -1.61
CA LYS A 591 -24.67 -17.20 -0.86
C LYS A 591 -25.72 -16.16 -0.45
N THR A 592 -25.81 -15.06 -1.18
CA THR A 592 -26.88 -14.08 -1.00
C THR A 592 -28.01 -14.40 -1.98
N ASN A 593 -29.21 -14.65 -1.46
CA ASN A 593 -30.42 -14.78 -2.28
C ASN A 593 -30.79 -13.42 -2.86
N PHE A 594 -30.17 -13.04 -3.99
CA PHE A 594 -30.47 -11.79 -4.71
C PHE A 594 -31.91 -11.72 -5.25
N TYR A 595 -32.68 -12.83 -5.23
CA TYR A 595 -33.93 -12.97 -5.97
C TYR A 595 -35.23 -13.10 -5.16
N HIS A 596 -35.22 -12.91 -3.84
CA HIS A 596 -36.49 -12.97 -3.08
C HIS A 596 -37.40 -11.72 -3.17
N SER A 597 -37.15 -10.79 -4.09
CA SER A 597 -38.11 -9.72 -4.43
C SER A 597 -38.67 -9.78 -5.85
N GLN A 598 -38.33 -10.78 -6.68
CA GLN A 598 -38.97 -10.98 -7.98
C GLN A 598 -40.02 -12.10 -7.96
N THR A 599 -41.09 -11.91 -7.19
CA THR A 599 -42.39 -12.50 -7.55
C THR A 599 -43.00 -11.69 -8.70
N TRP A 600 -42.57 -11.99 -9.93
CA TRP A 600 -43.40 -11.78 -11.13
C TRP A 600 -43.95 -13.14 -11.56
N ALA A 601 -44.85 -13.68 -10.75
CA ALA A 601 -45.78 -14.70 -11.19
C ALA A 601 -47.11 -14.01 -11.49
N LYS A 602 -47.57 -14.15 -12.74
CA LYS A 602 -48.91 -13.84 -13.20
C LYS A 602 -49.97 -14.05 -12.10
N LEU A 603 -50.69 -12.99 -11.77
CA LEU A 603 -52.15 -12.94 -11.60
C LEU A 603 -52.60 -11.48 -11.64
#